data_AF-A0A8J7MYP8-F1
#
_entry.id   AF-A0A8J7MYP8-F1
#
_cell.length_a   1.000
_cell.length_b   1.000
_cell.length_c   1.000
_cell.angle_alpha   90.00
_cell.angle_beta   90.00
_cell.angle_gamma   90.00
#
_symmetry.space_group_name_H-M   'P 1'
#
loop_
_entity.id
_entity.type
_entity.pdbx_description
1 polymer ?
#
loop_
_entity_poly.entity_id
_entity_poly.type
_entity_poly.pdbx_seq_one_letter_code
_entity_poly.pdbx_strand_id
1 'polypeptide(L)'
;ATVAAILLVLAGWGVYLSQEDNGRPRFEQVAQFQVANIKYTSWGGLAASAQLAYAKEKNVVVPASVTHNGLTYLVSELGFNSFRRDTLLRKAVVMCEADTMNILAGAFKGCNNLKELYLISSKFVGIGSDMWKCPIDSLFDAHHYNDVTLYVPAAQLQ
;
A
#
# COMPACT_ATOMS: atom_id res chain seq x y z
N ALA A 1 -40.06 -19.69 13.64
CA ALA A 1 -39.69 -18.60 12.69
C ALA A 1 -38.57 -17.70 13.21
N THR A 2 -38.47 -17.46 14.53
CA THR A 2 -37.50 -16.52 15.13
C THR A 2 -36.06 -17.00 15.13
N VAL A 3 -35.79 -18.25 15.48
CA VAL A 3 -34.42 -18.79 15.55
C VAL A 3 -33.76 -18.86 14.17
N ALA A 4 -34.50 -19.30 13.14
CA ALA A 4 -33.99 -19.36 11.77
C ALA A 4 -33.68 -17.97 11.19
N ALA A 5 -34.52 -16.96 11.48
CA ALA A 5 -34.27 -15.58 11.06
C ALA A 5 -33.03 -14.99 11.74
N ILE A 6 -32.84 -15.25 13.04
CA ILE A 6 -31.64 -14.81 13.78
C ILE A 6 -30.37 -15.46 13.21
N LEU A 7 -30.41 -16.77 12.91
CA LEU A 7 -29.28 -17.47 12.31
C LEU A 7 -28.94 -16.94 10.91
N LEU A 8 -29.94 -16.59 10.09
CA LEU A 8 -29.70 -16.00 8.76
C LEU A 8 -29.10 -14.58 8.86
N VAL A 9 -29.54 -13.77 9.82
CA VAL A 9 -28.95 -12.44 10.05
C VAL A 9 -27.52 -12.54 10.56
N LEU A 10 -27.24 -13.43 11.51
CA LEU A 10 -25.88 -13.67 12.01
C LEU A 10 -24.96 -14.25 10.93
N ALA A 11 -25.47 -15.17 10.10
CA ALA A 11 -24.72 -15.72 8.98
C ALA A 11 -24.47 -14.66 7.89
N GLY A 12 -25.47 -13.84 7.55
CA GLY A 12 -25.32 -12.74 6.60
C GLY A 12 -24.34 -11.67 7.09
N TRP A 13 -24.42 -11.31 8.37
CA TRP A 13 -23.49 -10.38 9.02
C TRP A 13 -22.07 -10.96 9.12
N GLY A 14 -21.95 -12.25 9.44
CA GLY A 14 -20.68 -12.98 9.45
C GLY A 14 -20.05 -13.06 8.06
N VAL A 15 -20.84 -13.26 7.00
CA VAL A 15 -20.38 -13.21 5.60
C VAL A 15 -20.00 -11.80 5.19
N TYR A 16 -20.76 -10.78 5.61
CA TYR A 16 -20.45 -9.37 5.36
C TYR A 16 -19.13 -8.95 6.02
N LEU A 17 -18.93 -9.28 7.30
CA LEU A 17 -17.65 -9.06 8.00
C LEU A 17 -16.51 -9.91 7.42
N SER A 18 -16.79 -11.11 6.93
CA SER A 18 -15.80 -11.95 6.24
C SER A 18 -15.39 -11.41 4.86
N GLN A 19 -16.13 -10.44 4.31
CA GLN A 19 -15.74 -9.71 3.11
C GLN A 19 -14.81 -8.54 3.41
N GLU A 20 -14.36 -8.36 4.65
CA GLU A 20 -13.34 -7.37 4.98
C GLU A 20 -11.93 -7.99 4.92
N ASP A 21 -11.14 -7.64 3.90
CA ASP A 21 -9.69 -7.92 3.91
C ASP A 21 -8.97 -6.71 4.51
N ASN A 22 -8.44 -6.87 5.73
CA ASN A 22 -7.83 -5.80 6.53
C ASN A 22 -8.76 -4.57 6.75
N GLY A 23 -10.07 -4.79 6.94
CA GLY A 23 -11.05 -3.72 7.20
C GLY A 23 -11.53 -2.97 5.97
N ARG A 24 -11.29 -3.47 4.75
CA ARG A 24 -11.78 -2.91 3.48
C ARG A 24 -13.03 -3.65 3.01
N PRO A 25 -14.12 -2.97 2.63
CA PRO A 25 -15.14 -3.61 1.81
C PRO A 25 -14.45 -4.20 0.58
N ARG A 26 -14.72 -5.47 0.24
CA ARG A 26 -14.33 -6.05 -1.05
C ARG A 26 -15.07 -5.32 -2.18
N PHE A 27 -14.63 -4.11 -2.51
CA PHE A 27 -14.78 -3.59 -3.85
C PHE A 27 -14.11 -4.64 -4.75
N GLU A 28 -14.89 -5.23 -5.64
CA GLU A 28 -14.47 -6.35 -6.48
C GLU A 28 -13.13 -6.00 -7.14
N GLN A 29 -12.08 -6.79 -6.86
CA GLN A 29 -10.79 -6.62 -7.51
C GLN A 29 -10.99 -6.63 -9.02
N VAL A 30 -10.80 -5.48 -9.68
CA VAL A 30 -11.12 -5.34 -11.12
C VAL A 30 -9.96 -5.75 -12.01
N ALA A 31 -8.73 -5.69 -11.50
CA ALA A 31 -7.55 -6.16 -12.20
C ALA A 31 -6.43 -6.52 -11.22
N GLN A 32 -5.62 -7.50 -11.60
CA GLN A 32 -4.35 -7.77 -10.95
C GLN A 32 -3.32 -8.13 -12.02
N PHE A 33 -2.16 -7.51 -11.93
CA PHE A 33 -1.07 -7.73 -12.87
C PHE A 33 0.27 -7.48 -12.18
N GLN A 34 1.34 -7.97 -12.80
CA GLN A 34 2.69 -7.79 -12.29
C GLN A 34 3.53 -7.07 -13.33
N VAL A 35 4.30 -6.08 -12.90
CA VAL A 35 5.34 -5.44 -13.71
C VAL A 35 6.62 -5.46 -12.89
N ALA A 36 7.68 -6.04 -13.46
CA ALA A 36 8.91 -6.35 -12.75
C ALA A 36 8.64 -7.16 -11.46
N ASN A 37 9.13 -6.70 -10.30
CA ASN A 37 8.95 -7.32 -9.00
C ASN A 37 7.76 -6.78 -8.20
N ILE A 38 6.90 -5.95 -8.79
CA ILE A 38 5.74 -5.36 -8.13
C ILE A 38 4.46 -5.94 -8.70
N LYS A 39 3.61 -6.42 -7.80
CA LYS A 39 2.22 -6.81 -8.04
C LYS A 39 1.33 -5.59 -7.83
N TYR A 40 0.51 -5.30 -8.82
CA TYR A 40 -0.49 -4.24 -8.79
C TYR A 40 -1.87 -4.86 -8.69
N THR A 41 -2.68 -4.34 -7.77
CA THR A 41 -4.09 -4.71 -7.62
C THR A 41 -4.93 -3.45 -7.81
N SER A 42 -5.82 -3.45 -8.79
CA SER A 42 -6.79 -2.38 -9.00
C SER A 42 -8.14 -2.73 -8.39
N TRP A 43 -8.75 -1.73 -7.75
CA TRP A 43 -10.04 -1.82 -7.07
C TRP A 43 -11.15 -1.05 -7.80
N GLY A 44 -10.86 -0.56 -9.01
CA GLY A 44 -11.74 0.32 -9.80
C GLY A 44 -11.10 1.69 -10.07
N GLY A 45 -11.77 2.50 -10.90
CA GLY A 45 -11.42 3.90 -11.12
C GLY A 45 -10.03 4.17 -11.70
N LEU A 46 -9.39 3.18 -12.33
CA LEU A 46 -8.01 3.25 -12.81
C LEU A 46 -6.99 3.60 -11.71
N ALA A 47 -7.29 3.24 -10.45
CA ALA A 47 -6.35 3.32 -9.34
C ALA A 47 -5.79 1.92 -9.03
N ALA A 48 -4.54 1.84 -8.58
CA ALA A 48 -3.89 0.60 -8.22
C ALA A 48 -3.08 0.72 -6.92
N SER A 49 -3.12 -0.35 -6.13
CA SER A 49 -2.23 -0.59 -4.99
C SER A 49 -1.03 -1.39 -5.44
N ALA A 50 0.17 -0.95 -5.06
CA ALA A 50 1.42 -1.67 -5.27
C ALA A 50 1.79 -2.53 -4.06
N GLN A 51 2.26 -3.75 -4.33
CA GLN A 51 2.78 -4.69 -3.35
C GLN A 51 3.96 -5.45 -3.96
N LEU A 52 4.96 -5.76 -3.16
CA LEU A 52 6.07 -6.61 -3.57
C LEU A 52 5.57 -8.00 -3.98
N ALA A 53 5.94 -8.45 -5.17
CA ALA A 53 5.70 -9.81 -5.61
C ALA A 53 6.77 -10.76 -5.05
N TYR A 54 8.05 -10.37 -5.16
CA TYR A 54 9.20 -11.16 -4.70
C TYR A 54 10.35 -10.27 -4.21
N ALA A 55 10.90 -10.58 -3.03
CA ALA A 55 12.10 -9.96 -2.49
C ALA A 55 13.35 -10.45 -3.25
N LYS A 56 13.71 -9.77 -4.33
CA LYS A 56 14.87 -10.11 -5.19
C LYS A 56 15.80 -8.94 -5.47
N GLU A 57 15.34 -7.72 -5.21
CA GLU A 57 16.04 -6.50 -5.60
C GLU A 57 16.44 -5.70 -4.37
N LYS A 58 17.61 -5.08 -4.42
CA LYS A 58 18.06 -4.17 -3.36
C LYS A 58 17.49 -2.76 -3.52
N ASN A 59 17.14 -2.40 -4.75
CA ASN A 59 16.63 -1.09 -5.11
C ASN A 59 15.32 -1.30 -5.84
N VAL A 60 14.24 -0.76 -5.31
CA VAL A 60 12.91 -0.88 -5.89
C VAL A 60 12.40 0.49 -6.29
N VAL A 61 11.81 0.56 -7.48
CA VAL A 61 11.08 1.74 -7.95
C VAL A 61 9.62 1.37 -8.14
N VAL A 62 8.75 2.06 -7.42
CA VAL A 62 7.30 2.03 -7.64
C VAL A 62 6.94 3.26 -8.48
N PRO A 63 6.56 3.10 -9.76
CA PRO A 63 6.23 4.20 -10.64
C PRO A 63 4.89 4.85 -10.26
N ALA A 64 4.66 6.09 -10.70
CA ALA A 64 3.42 6.82 -10.43
C ALA A 64 2.22 6.26 -11.20
N SER A 65 2.46 5.60 -12.32
CA SER A 65 1.44 4.93 -13.11
C SER A 65 2.00 3.70 -13.82
N VAL A 66 1.11 2.78 -14.20
CA VAL A 66 1.45 1.55 -14.93
C VAL A 66 0.42 1.31 -16.00
N THR A 67 0.87 1.00 -17.22
CA THR A 67 -0.03 0.61 -18.31
C THR A 67 -0.14 -0.90 -18.39
N HIS A 68 -1.36 -1.42 -18.37
CA HIS A 68 -1.65 -2.84 -18.54
C HIS A 68 -2.91 -3.02 -19.39
N ASN A 69 -2.85 -3.87 -20.42
CA ASN A 69 -3.95 -4.13 -21.36
C ASN A 69 -4.61 -2.86 -21.94
N GLY A 70 -3.79 -1.86 -22.29
CA GLY A 70 -4.26 -0.60 -22.88
C GLY A 70 -4.89 0.39 -21.89
N LEU A 71 -4.94 0.07 -20.59
CA LEU A 71 -5.40 0.95 -19.53
C LEU A 71 -4.23 1.46 -18.70
N THR A 72 -4.23 2.75 -18.38
CA THR A 72 -3.26 3.37 -17.49
C THR A 72 -3.83 3.45 -16.08
N TYR A 73 -3.17 2.79 -15.14
CA TYR A 73 -3.53 2.80 -13.73
C TYR A 73 -2.62 3.75 -12.96
N LEU A 74 -3.18 4.68 -12.20
CA LEU A 74 -2.45 5.50 -11.24
C LEU A 74 -2.11 4.67 -10.01
N VAL A 75 -0.85 4.67 -9.61
CA VAL A 75 -0.40 4.02 -8.38
C VAL A 75 -0.62 4.98 -7.22
N SER A 76 -1.75 4.85 -6.55
CA SER A 76 -2.16 5.75 -5.47
C SER A 76 -1.87 5.18 -4.07
N GLU A 77 -1.37 3.95 -4.00
CA GLU A 77 -1.22 3.25 -2.72
C GLU A 77 -0.06 2.24 -2.71
N LEU A 78 0.66 2.20 -1.58
CA LEU A 78 1.41 1.02 -1.13
C LEU A 78 0.54 0.23 -0.15
N GLY A 79 0.12 -0.97 -0.54
CA GLY A 79 -0.82 -1.78 0.25
C GLY A 79 -0.28 -2.18 1.63
N PHE A 80 -1.16 -2.74 2.46
CA PHE A 80 -0.79 -3.27 3.77
C PHE A 80 0.36 -4.26 3.62
N ASN A 81 1.39 -4.09 4.44
CA ASN A 81 2.56 -4.98 4.41
C ASN A 81 3.22 -5.10 3.02
N SER A 82 3.12 -4.08 2.18
CA SER A 82 3.52 -4.10 0.77
C SER A 82 4.95 -4.58 0.53
N PHE A 83 5.92 -4.19 1.36
CA PHE A 83 7.32 -4.63 1.30
C PHE A 83 7.75 -5.42 2.54
N ARG A 84 6.79 -5.87 3.36
CA ARG A 84 7.08 -6.48 4.67
C ARG A 84 8.06 -7.65 4.55
N ARG A 85 9.10 -7.63 5.38
CA ARG A 85 10.19 -8.63 5.48
C ARG A 85 11.04 -8.74 4.22
N ASP A 86 11.07 -7.73 3.36
CA ASP A 86 12.08 -7.65 2.32
C ASP A 86 13.44 -7.29 2.94
N THR A 87 14.18 -8.32 3.35
CA THR A 87 15.50 -8.16 3.94
C THR A 87 16.58 -7.83 2.91
N LEU A 88 16.28 -7.82 1.61
CA LEU A 88 17.23 -7.40 0.57
C LEU A 88 17.10 -5.91 0.25
N LEU A 89 15.90 -5.34 0.42
CA LEU A 89 15.61 -3.94 0.16
C LEU A 89 16.53 -3.01 0.94
N ARG A 90 17.22 -2.14 0.22
CA ARG A 90 18.09 -1.06 0.72
C ARG A 90 17.57 0.32 0.37
N LYS A 91 16.97 0.44 -0.82
CA LYS A 91 16.42 1.69 -1.34
C LYS A 91 15.05 1.44 -1.95
N ALA A 92 14.07 2.24 -1.54
CA ALA A 92 12.77 2.31 -2.18
C ALA A 92 12.56 3.72 -2.73
N VAL A 93 12.20 3.81 -4.02
CA VAL A 93 11.76 5.04 -4.66
C VAL A 93 10.29 4.86 -5.00
N VAL A 94 9.46 5.74 -4.46
CA VAL A 94 8.02 5.66 -4.60
C VAL A 94 7.55 6.96 -5.24
N MET A 95 7.04 6.85 -6.46
CA MET A 95 6.56 7.98 -7.26
C MET A 95 5.03 8.05 -7.16
N CYS A 96 4.49 9.27 -7.03
CA CYS A 96 3.05 9.49 -7.02
C CYS A 96 2.67 10.80 -7.70
N GLU A 97 1.74 10.70 -8.65
CA GLU A 97 1.09 11.83 -9.32
C GLU A 97 -0.34 12.07 -8.83
N ALA A 98 -0.89 11.17 -8.01
CA ALA A 98 -2.19 11.37 -7.37
C ALA A 98 -2.11 12.45 -6.30
N ASP A 99 -3.27 13.02 -5.96
CA ASP A 99 -3.37 14.06 -4.93
C ASP A 99 -2.95 13.54 -3.54
N THR A 100 -3.03 12.24 -3.31
CA THR A 100 -2.53 11.59 -2.09
C THR A 100 -1.87 10.25 -2.43
N MET A 101 -0.76 9.93 -1.77
CA MET A 101 -0.22 8.58 -1.78
C MET A 101 -0.46 7.90 -0.44
N ASN A 102 -1.28 6.85 -0.44
CA ASN A 102 -1.54 6.09 0.77
C ASN A 102 -0.45 5.05 0.98
N ILE A 103 0.41 5.23 1.98
CA ILE A 103 1.31 4.17 2.44
C ILE A 103 0.69 3.56 3.68
N LEU A 104 0.27 2.30 3.57
CA LEU A 104 -0.50 1.64 4.62
C LEU A 104 0.39 0.97 5.67
N ALA A 105 -0.25 0.63 6.79
CA ALA A 105 0.41 0.02 7.93
C ALA A 105 1.24 -1.22 7.54
N GLY A 106 2.42 -1.31 8.12
CA GLY A 106 3.34 -2.42 7.98
C GLY A 106 4.11 -2.46 6.66
N ALA A 107 3.95 -1.48 5.76
CA ALA A 107 4.57 -1.51 4.44
C ALA A 107 6.06 -1.85 4.47
N PHE A 108 6.83 -1.36 5.44
CA PHE A 108 8.29 -1.59 5.53
C PHE A 108 8.71 -2.34 6.82
N LYS A 109 7.79 -3.02 7.51
CA LYS A 109 8.17 -3.82 8.69
C LYS A 109 9.03 -5.02 8.29
N GLY A 110 10.12 -5.25 8.99
CA GLY A 110 11.10 -6.32 8.76
C GLY A 110 12.06 -6.04 7.61
N CYS A 111 12.07 -4.83 7.04
CA CYS A 111 13.01 -4.43 5.99
C CYS A 111 14.37 -4.03 6.58
N ASN A 112 15.03 -4.96 7.26
CA ASN A 112 16.18 -4.69 8.13
C ASN A 112 17.41 -4.07 7.44
N ASN A 113 17.45 -4.06 6.10
CA ASN A 113 18.53 -3.46 5.32
C ASN A 113 18.12 -2.14 4.64
N LEU A 114 16.89 -1.66 4.83
CA LEU A 114 16.40 -0.42 4.26
C LEU A 114 17.19 0.76 4.84
N LYS A 115 17.71 1.63 3.97
CA LYS A 115 18.47 2.82 4.32
C LYS A 115 17.91 4.10 3.69
N GLU A 116 17.30 3.99 2.52
CA GLU A 116 16.76 5.16 1.82
C GLU A 116 15.33 4.91 1.37
N LEU A 117 14.42 5.83 1.73
CA LEU A 117 13.06 5.88 1.20
C LEU A 117 12.84 7.24 0.54
N TYR A 118 12.60 7.25 -0.76
CA TYR A 118 12.26 8.45 -1.51
C TYR A 118 10.76 8.45 -1.79
N LEU A 119 10.08 9.49 -1.32
CA LEU A 119 8.68 9.76 -1.65
C LEU A 119 8.66 10.95 -2.61
N ILE A 120 8.45 10.67 -3.90
CA ILE A 120 8.49 11.68 -4.96
C ILE A 120 7.06 11.99 -5.38
N SER A 121 6.59 13.19 -5.07
CA SER A 121 5.29 13.69 -5.50
C SER A 121 5.31 15.21 -5.62
N SER A 122 4.52 15.77 -6.53
CA SER A 122 4.32 17.23 -6.61
C SER A 122 3.40 17.75 -5.50
N LYS A 123 2.58 16.88 -4.90
CA LYS A 123 1.54 17.22 -3.92
C LYS A 123 1.60 16.30 -2.71
N PHE A 124 2.78 15.88 -2.25
CA PHE A 124 2.87 14.94 -1.13
C PHE A 124 1.97 15.40 0.04
N VAL A 125 1.10 14.53 0.57
CA VAL A 125 0.16 14.92 1.65
C VAL A 125 0.50 14.23 2.98
N GLY A 126 1.33 13.20 2.95
CA GLY A 126 1.75 12.47 4.13
C GLY A 126 1.66 10.95 3.95
N ILE A 127 1.76 10.24 5.07
CA ILE A 127 1.73 8.77 5.15
C ILE A 127 0.38 8.37 5.75
N GLY A 128 -0.44 7.71 4.94
CA GLY A 128 -1.82 7.34 5.29
C GLY A 128 -2.84 8.41 4.87
N SER A 129 -4.10 8.20 5.25
CA SER A 129 -5.22 9.14 5.01
C SER A 129 -6.16 9.16 6.21
N ASP A 130 -7.15 10.06 6.20
CA ASP A 130 -8.19 10.11 7.24
C ASP A 130 -8.94 8.79 7.37
N MET A 131 -9.19 8.13 6.24
CA MET A 131 -9.82 6.80 6.18
C MET A 131 -8.84 5.69 6.60
N TRP A 132 -7.56 5.82 6.25
CA TRP A 132 -6.52 4.84 6.56
C TRP A 132 -5.40 5.47 7.39
N LYS A 133 -5.70 5.72 8.66
CA LYS A 133 -4.71 6.32 9.57
C LYS A 133 -3.49 5.41 9.67
N CYS A 134 -2.32 5.97 9.39
CA CYS A 134 -1.05 5.26 9.43
C CYS A 134 -0.08 6.02 10.33
N PRO A 135 -0.09 5.76 11.66
CA PRO A 135 0.97 6.25 12.54
C PRO A 135 2.32 5.77 12.01
N ILE A 136 3.36 6.60 12.11
CA ILE A 136 4.68 6.25 11.59
C ILE A 136 5.25 4.95 12.24
N ASP A 137 4.92 4.67 13.50
CA ASP A 137 5.26 3.42 14.21
C ASP A 137 4.59 2.17 13.62
N SER A 138 3.49 2.35 12.89
CA SER A 138 2.84 1.26 12.18
C SER A 138 3.55 0.94 10.87
N LEU A 139 4.30 1.90 10.30
CA LEU A 139 5.01 1.76 9.03
C LEU A 139 6.32 0.98 9.18
N PHE A 140 7.07 1.27 10.24
CA PHE A 140 8.43 0.82 10.48
C PHE A 140 8.58 0.02 11.78
N ASP A 141 9.62 -0.82 11.86
CA ASP A 141 10.17 -1.26 13.15
C ASP A 141 11.07 -0.19 13.77
N ALA A 142 11.22 -0.21 15.10
CA ALA A 142 11.92 0.82 15.88
C ALA A 142 13.33 1.18 15.39
N HIS A 143 14.12 0.23 14.89
CA HIS A 143 15.47 0.54 14.40
C HIS A 143 15.49 1.44 13.15
N HIS A 144 14.43 1.45 12.34
CA HIS A 144 14.39 2.24 11.11
C HIS A 144 14.43 3.75 11.40
N TYR A 145 14.03 4.20 12.59
CA TYR A 145 14.17 5.61 12.98
C TYR A 145 15.62 6.10 13.04
N ASN A 146 16.57 5.18 13.18
CA ASN A 146 18.00 5.48 13.14
C ASN A 146 18.64 5.08 11.80
N ASP A 147 18.05 4.11 11.10
CA ASP A 147 18.64 3.50 9.92
C ASP A 147 18.16 4.09 8.59
N VAL A 148 16.95 4.64 8.53
CA VAL A 148 16.30 5.05 7.28
C VAL A 148 16.28 6.56 7.16
N THR A 149 16.85 7.07 6.07
CA THR A 149 16.66 8.45 5.64
C THR A 149 15.43 8.54 4.74
N LEU A 150 14.45 9.34 5.16
CA LEU A 150 13.25 9.66 4.39
C LEU A 150 13.47 10.93 3.58
N TYR A 151 13.44 10.82 2.26
CA TYR A 151 13.52 11.94 1.33
C TYR A 151 12.11 12.31 0.84
N VAL A 152 11.70 13.55 1.10
CA VAL A 152 10.41 14.12 0.68
C VAL A 152 10.63 15.38 -0.19
N PRO A 153 9.65 15.81 -0.98
CA PRO A 153 9.77 17.01 -1.82
C PRO A 153 9.96 18.27 -0.99
N ALA A 154 10.87 19.17 -1.42
CA ALA A 154 11.23 20.38 -0.65
C ALA A 154 10.06 21.34 -0.35
N ALA A 155 9.02 21.33 -1.19
CA ALA A 155 7.82 22.16 -1.01
C ALA A 155 7.00 21.81 0.25
N GLN A 156 7.35 20.74 0.96
CA GLN A 156 6.66 20.23 2.15
C GLN A 156 7.31 20.67 3.47
N LEU A 157 8.41 21.44 3.43
CA LEU A 157 9.17 21.88 4.60
C LEU A 157 8.84 23.33 5.03
N GLN A 158 7.77 23.91 4.50
CA GLN A 158 7.29 25.27 4.81
C GLN A 158 5.97 25.18 5.58
#